data_AF-H3H5Y3-F1
#
_entry.id   AF-H3H5Y3-F1
#
_cell.length_a   1.000
_cell.length_b   1.000
_cell.length_c   1.000
_cell.angle_alpha   90.00
_cell.angle_beta   90.00
_cell.angle_gamma   90.00
#
_symmetry.space_group_name_H-M   'P 1'
#
loop_
_entity.id
_entity.type
_entity.pdbx_description
1 polymer ?
#
loop_
_entity_poly.entity_id
_entity_poly.type
_entity_poly.pdbx_seq_one_letter_code
_entity_poly.pdbx_strand_id
1 'polypeptide(L)'
;MTQRVGGGLAQLLVLGVFFHALYVLSIFDIYFTSPVVHHIESVGYTDAPPAKRVVVFVADGCRADKFFEAERVSFLRDVMQKRGSWGVSHTRVPTESRPGHVALFAGMYEDVSAVTKGWADNPVDFDSVFNQSSRAFLFGSPDIVPMFARHVPQALEEHYSHAEEDFAKGDASELDVWVFRRLQKLLNEATEGSDRFEQLHAEGVVVFCHYLGIDSNGHAHRPNSKDYLNNIALVDELVDKTHRMVEDFYGYDGRTAYVFTADHGMGLKGAHGDGDPANTRTPLVVWGAGVQGPMKAEENGNFEIDLPTQSRAQVRAQLQAQEEQERAAVGEWGALGNLVRRDVMQADVAPLISALLGLPYPRNSVGVLPFSYLAKGAYRANAVRSNAQQLYLHALRKEQEKRSRTLLRFVPYGPFRDRVPELSKLLAEAYDASIQSDNDSEAYERVEELSQELIEICLATLEYFQRYDWFFLLSVVVLGYVGWMLVVGVAYLHPRDFSLKWLLGVGGKQLDIKLSIVLFASFVYLALEGSPTTYYLKPGRQV
;
A
#
# COMPACT_ATOMS: atom_id res chain seq x y z
N MET A 1 10.18 3.73 68.17
CA MET A 1 10.75 3.53 66.82
C MET A 1 9.66 3.00 65.91
N THR A 2 9.00 3.88 65.15
CA THR A 2 8.01 3.53 64.12
C THR A 2 8.69 3.69 62.76
N GLN A 3 9.32 2.62 62.26
CA GLN A 3 9.78 2.59 60.87
C GLN A 3 8.55 2.66 59.97
N ARG A 4 8.45 3.71 59.14
CA ARG A 4 7.38 3.89 58.15
C ARG A 4 7.44 2.75 57.12
N VAL A 5 6.56 1.76 57.26
CA VAL A 5 6.39 0.63 56.33
C VAL A 5 5.86 1.05 54.93
N GLY A 6 5.63 2.34 54.66
CA GLY A 6 4.98 2.79 53.40
C GLY A 6 5.90 3.34 52.30
N GLY A 7 7.15 3.70 52.58
CA GLY A 7 7.98 4.49 51.64
C GLY A 7 8.48 3.69 50.42
N GLY A 8 9.02 2.50 50.63
CA GLY A 8 9.60 1.67 49.56
C GLY A 8 8.56 1.12 48.59
N LEU A 9 7.37 0.75 49.09
CA LEU A 9 6.26 0.27 48.28
C LEU A 9 5.68 1.36 47.38
N ALA A 10 5.49 2.59 47.90
CA ALA A 10 5.03 3.71 47.08
C ALA A 10 6.03 4.07 45.97
N GLN A 11 7.33 4.06 46.28
CA GLN A 11 8.38 4.29 45.28
C GLN A 11 8.44 3.16 44.23
N LEU A 12 8.21 1.91 44.64
CA LEU A 12 8.13 0.77 43.72
C LEU A 12 6.93 0.88 42.79
N LEU A 13 5.79 1.34 43.27
CA LEU A 13 4.61 1.60 42.44
C LEU A 13 4.89 2.69 41.39
N VAL A 14 5.52 3.80 41.79
CA VAL A 14 5.90 4.88 40.85
C VAL A 14 6.90 4.37 39.81
N LEU A 15 7.94 3.62 40.24
CA LEU A 15 8.89 3.01 39.31
C LEU A 15 8.18 2.01 38.37
N GLY A 16 7.21 1.26 38.89
CA GLY A 16 6.40 0.33 38.10
C GLY A 16 5.59 1.04 37.03
N VAL A 17 4.89 2.11 37.37
CA VAL A 17 4.15 2.93 36.38
C VAL A 17 5.10 3.42 35.29
N PHE A 18 6.27 3.93 35.67
CA PHE A 18 7.27 4.40 34.70
C PHE A 18 7.82 3.28 33.82
N PHE A 19 8.15 2.13 34.40
CA PHE A 19 8.61 0.95 33.69
C PHE A 19 7.58 0.51 32.65
N HIS A 20 6.32 0.32 33.04
CA HIS A 20 5.29 -0.13 32.11
C HIS A 20 5.00 0.94 31.03
N ALA A 21 5.00 2.23 31.39
CA ALA A 21 4.85 3.29 30.40
C ALA A 21 5.97 3.28 29.35
N LEU A 22 7.24 3.11 29.77
CA LEU A 22 8.38 3.00 28.86
C LEU A 22 8.24 1.80 27.91
N TYR A 23 7.90 0.62 28.43
CA TYR A 23 7.77 -0.59 27.61
C TYR A 23 6.54 -0.59 26.72
N VAL A 24 5.44 0.05 27.12
CA VAL A 24 4.29 0.28 26.22
C VAL A 24 4.71 1.18 25.07
N LEU A 25 5.50 2.21 25.33
CA LEU A 25 6.00 3.09 24.27
C LEU A 25 7.00 2.36 23.34
N SER A 26 7.84 1.46 23.85
CA SER A 26 8.81 0.74 23.02
C SER A 26 8.17 -0.21 22.00
N ILE A 27 6.93 -0.66 22.23
CA ILE A 27 6.18 -1.46 21.22
C ILE A 27 6.07 -0.68 19.91
N PHE A 28 5.90 0.64 19.98
CA PHE A 28 5.82 1.49 18.79
C PHE A 28 7.11 1.42 17.98
N ASP A 29 8.27 1.42 18.63
CA ASP A 29 9.56 1.39 17.95
C ASP A 29 9.99 0.02 17.43
N ILE A 30 9.44 -1.05 18.01
CA ILE A 30 9.71 -2.43 17.59
C ILE A 30 8.89 -2.76 16.34
N TYR A 31 7.58 -2.52 16.42
CA TYR A 31 6.65 -3.00 15.41
C TYR A 31 6.35 -1.97 14.32
N PHE A 32 6.59 -0.70 14.60
CA PHE A 32 6.12 0.36 13.74
C PHE A 32 7.25 1.24 13.23
N THR A 33 7.83 0.81 12.11
CA THR A 33 8.98 1.44 11.46
C THR A 33 8.56 1.98 10.10
N SER A 34 9.07 3.15 9.72
CA SER A 34 8.72 3.73 8.42
C SER A 34 9.09 2.75 7.30
N PRO A 35 8.13 2.42 6.41
CA PRO A 35 8.40 1.62 5.22
C PRO A 35 9.16 2.42 4.16
N VAL A 36 9.20 3.75 4.26
CA VAL A 36 9.87 4.63 3.30
C VAL A 36 11.39 4.52 3.45
N VAL A 37 12.04 4.26 2.33
CA VAL A 37 13.49 4.22 2.15
C VAL A 37 13.86 5.34 1.20
N HIS A 38 14.75 6.23 1.62
CA HIS A 38 15.12 7.40 0.84
C HIS A 38 16.26 7.10 -0.15
N HIS A 39 16.33 7.91 -1.20
CA HIS A 39 17.39 7.86 -2.22
C HIS A 39 17.47 6.54 -3.00
N ILE A 40 16.32 5.92 -3.26
CA ILE A 40 16.22 4.87 -4.28
C ILE A 40 16.23 5.54 -5.64
N GLU A 41 17.00 4.98 -6.57
CA GLU A 41 17.04 5.42 -7.97
C GLU A 41 15.72 5.09 -8.69
N SER A 42 15.32 5.94 -9.63
CA SER A 42 14.17 5.69 -10.52
C SER A 42 14.69 5.25 -11.90
N VAL A 43 14.06 4.24 -12.48
CA VAL A 43 14.50 3.63 -13.75
C VAL A 43 13.43 3.76 -14.82
N GLY A 44 13.69 4.58 -15.82
CA GLY A 44 12.93 4.56 -17.08
C GLY A 44 13.27 3.31 -17.89
N TYR A 45 12.28 2.72 -18.56
CA TYR A 45 12.48 1.45 -19.27
C TYR A 45 11.88 1.37 -20.67
N THR A 46 11.12 2.38 -21.10
CA THR A 46 10.49 2.43 -22.41
C THR A 46 10.16 3.86 -22.83
N ASP A 47 10.29 4.14 -24.12
CA ASP A 47 9.81 5.38 -24.76
C ASP A 47 8.57 5.12 -25.64
N ALA A 48 8.07 3.86 -25.64
CA ALA A 48 6.94 3.43 -26.45
C ALA A 48 5.90 2.68 -25.61
N PRO A 49 5.31 3.34 -24.59
CA PRO A 49 4.26 2.74 -23.78
C PRO A 49 3.00 2.44 -24.60
N PRO A 50 2.10 1.55 -24.14
CA PRO A 50 0.84 1.30 -24.81
C PRO A 50 -0.16 2.45 -24.67
N ALA A 51 -0.17 3.16 -23.55
CA ALA A 51 -1.03 4.33 -23.35
C ALA A 51 -0.20 5.63 -23.30
N LYS A 52 -0.78 6.74 -23.76
CA LYS A 52 -0.27 8.10 -23.50
C LYS A 52 -0.87 8.68 -22.22
N ARG A 53 -2.06 8.22 -21.83
CA ARG A 53 -2.78 8.67 -20.66
C ARG A 53 -3.51 7.54 -19.96
N VAL A 54 -3.64 7.64 -18.65
CA VAL A 54 -4.46 6.76 -17.82
C VAL A 54 -5.47 7.58 -17.04
N VAL A 55 -6.74 7.17 -17.07
CA VAL A 55 -7.79 7.71 -16.20
C VAL A 55 -8.09 6.68 -15.11
N VAL A 56 -7.89 7.06 -13.85
CA VAL A 56 -8.11 6.22 -12.67
C VAL A 56 -9.36 6.72 -11.95
N PHE A 57 -10.30 5.82 -11.72
CA PHE A 57 -11.48 6.03 -10.89
C PHE A 57 -11.33 5.23 -9.61
N VAL A 58 -11.34 5.90 -8.47
CA VAL A 58 -11.41 5.25 -7.15
C VAL A 58 -12.77 5.58 -6.54
N ALA A 59 -13.59 4.55 -6.38
CA ALA A 59 -14.92 4.60 -5.79
C ALA A 59 -14.82 4.22 -4.31
N ASP A 60 -14.60 5.21 -3.45
CA ASP A 60 -14.33 5.03 -2.02
C ASP A 60 -15.41 4.17 -1.35
N GLY A 61 -14.99 3.24 -0.50
CA GLY A 61 -15.89 2.34 0.25
C GLY A 61 -16.69 1.33 -0.60
N CYS A 62 -16.40 1.19 -1.91
CA CYS A 62 -17.15 0.31 -2.80
C CYS A 62 -16.79 -1.18 -2.61
N ARG A 63 -17.76 -1.96 -2.14
CA ARG A 63 -17.59 -3.40 -1.91
C ARG A 63 -17.66 -4.19 -3.21
N ALA A 64 -16.74 -5.14 -3.38
CA ALA A 64 -16.72 -6.03 -4.54
C ALA A 64 -18.02 -6.86 -4.69
N ASP A 65 -18.58 -7.36 -3.58
CA ASP A 65 -19.79 -8.19 -3.63
C ASP A 65 -20.99 -7.43 -4.21
N LYS A 66 -21.17 -6.16 -3.83
CA LYS A 66 -22.24 -5.29 -4.34
C LYS A 66 -22.00 -4.77 -5.73
N PHE A 67 -20.76 -4.47 -6.07
CA PHE A 67 -20.38 -4.02 -7.40
C PHE A 67 -20.61 -5.09 -8.47
N PHE A 68 -20.23 -6.34 -8.17
CA PHE A 68 -20.34 -7.45 -9.12
C PHE A 68 -21.71 -8.15 -9.12
N GLU A 69 -22.69 -7.71 -8.31
CA GLU A 69 -24.09 -8.14 -8.44
C GLU A 69 -24.60 -7.89 -9.87
N ALA A 70 -25.37 -8.84 -10.42
CA ALA A 70 -25.97 -8.71 -11.75
C ALA A 70 -26.76 -7.39 -11.89
N GLU A 71 -26.67 -6.77 -13.07
CA GLU A 71 -27.42 -5.54 -13.44
C GLU A 71 -27.09 -4.25 -12.66
N ARG A 72 -26.15 -4.27 -11.71
CA ARG A 72 -25.78 -3.06 -10.93
C ARG A 72 -25.01 -2.03 -11.74
N VAL A 73 -23.96 -2.47 -12.43
CA VAL A 73 -23.03 -1.65 -13.20
C VAL A 73 -23.10 -2.08 -14.66
N SER A 74 -23.85 -1.35 -15.47
CA SER A 74 -24.16 -1.74 -16.84
C SER A 74 -22.97 -1.54 -17.79
N PHE A 75 -22.30 -0.39 -17.69
CA PHE A 75 -21.19 -0.03 -18.54
C PHE A 75 -19.94 -0.84 -18.17
N LEU A 76 -19.58 -0.88 -16.89
CA LEU A 76 -18.41 -1.63 -16.43
C LEU A 76 -18.62 -3.14 -16.64
N ARG A 77 -19.85 -3.67 -16.54
CA ARG A 77 -20.11 -5.07 -16.89
C ARG A 77 -19.92 -5.36 -18.36
N ASP A 78 -20.33 -4.45 -19.26
CA ASP A 78 -20.02 -4.56 -20.69
C ASP A 78 -18.50 -4.55 -20.94
N VAL A 79 -17.77 -3.65 -20.26
CA VAL A 79 -16.30 -3.59 -20.31
C VAL A 79 -15.70 -4.94 -19.92
N MET A 80 -16.06 -5.48 -18.75
CA MET A 80 -15.55 -6.76 -18.25
C MET A 80 -15.79 -7.92 -19.21
N GLN A 81 -16.95 -7.93 -19.88
CA GLN A 81 -17.34 -9.04 -20.76
C GLN A 81 -16.74 -8.96 -22.16
N LYS A 82 -16.41 -7.76 -22.66
CA LYS A 82 -16.09 -7.57 -24.08
C LYS A 82 -14.69 -7.06 -24.37
N ARG A 83 -14.12 -6.21 -23.52
CA ARG A 83 -12.89 -5.47 -23.86
C ARG A 83 -11.89 -5.27 -22.74
N GLY A 84 -12.28 -5.49 -21.49
CA GLY A 84 -11.44 -5.26 -20.32
C GLY A 84 -10.98 -6.54 -19.63
N SER A 85 -10.17 -6.33 -18.60
CA SER A 85 -9.82 -7.29 -17.56
C SER A 85 -10.57 -6.95 -16.28
N TRP A 86 -10.79 -7.95 -15.43
CA TRP A 86 -11.49 -7.75 -14.17
C TRP A 86 -11.02 -8.71 -13.08
N GLY A 87 -11.23 -8.31 -11.83
CA GLY A 87 -11.07 -9.17 -10.67
C GLY A 87 -11.21 -8.40 -9.36
N VAL A 88 -10.66 -8.95 -8.28
CA VAL A 88 -10.70 -8.34 -6.95
C VAL A 88 -9.33 -7.82 -6.56
N SER A 89 -9.29 -6.57 -6.11
CA SER A 89 -8.13 -6.00 -5.42
C SER A 89 -8.28 -6.24 -3.92
N HIS A 90 -7.27 -6.86 -3.32
CA HIS A 90 -7.25 -7.20 -1.90
C HIS A 90 -6.47 -6.13 -1.12
N THR A 91 -7.18 -5.32 -0.33
CA THR A 91 -6.58 -4.33 0.58
C THR A 91 -6.15 -4.97 1.90
N ARG A 92 -5.42 -4.21 2.74
CA ARG A 92 -4.90 -4.65 4.03
C ARG A 92 -5.40 -3.73 5.14
N VAL A 93 -5.30 -4.21 6.37
CA VAL A 93 -5.58 -3.39 7.55
C VAL A 93 -4.50 -2.32 7.75
N PRO A 94 -4.87 -1.10 8.20
CA PRO A 94 -6.24 -0.65 8.43
C PRO A 94 -6.95 -0.31 7.10
N THR A 95 -8.19 -0.77 6.95
CA THR A 95 -9.04 -0.50 5.77
C THR A 95 -9.65 0.90 5.89
N GLU A 96 -8.79 1.90 5.70
CA GLU A 96 -9.09 3.33 5.80
C GLU A 96 -8.67 4.00 4.48
N SER A 97 -9.30 5.13 4.14
CA SER A 97 -9.14 5.70 2.80
C SER A 97 -7.69 6.08 2.49
N ARG A 98 -6.99 6.74 3.41
CA ARG A 98 -5.59 7.17 3.18
C ARG A 98 -4.63 6.00 2.92
N PRO A 99 -4.51 4.99 3.81
CA PRO A 99 -3.68 3.81 3.55
C PRO A 99 -4.04 3.08 2.25
N GLY A 100 -5.33 2.98 1.92
CA GLY A 100 -5.79 2.34 0.69
C GLY A 100 -5.31 3.09 -0.56
N HIS A 101 -5.45 4.41 -0.57
CA HIS A 101 -4.96 5.26 -1.66
C HIS A 101 -3.43 5.23 -1.80
N VAL A 102 -2.69 5.24 -0.68
CA VAL A 102 -1.22 5.10 -0.72
C VAL A 102 -0.82 3.75 -1.33
N ALA A 103 -1.52 2.66 -1.01
CA ALA A 103 -1.28 1.38 -1.66
C ALA A 103 -1.57 1.44 -3.17
N LEU A 104 -2.69 2.02 -3.58
CA LEU A 104 -3.10 2.13 -4.99
C LEU A 104 -2.12 2.92 -5.86
N PHE A 105 -1.55 4.01 -5.34
CA PHE A 105 -0.77 4.95 -6.15
C PHE A 105 0.74 4.97 -5.86
N ALA A 106 1.17 4.58 -4.67
CA ALA A 106 2.59 4.45 -4.33
C ALA A 106 3.05 2.99 -4.27
N GLY A 107 2.12 2.03 -4.28
CA GLY A 107 2.44 0.60 -4.21
C GLY A 107 3.04 0.18 -2.88
N MET A 108 2.82 0.96 -1.81
CA MET A 108 3.35 0.69 -0.49
C MET A 108 2.23 0.68 0.55
N TYR A 109 2.39 -0.13 1.60
CA TYR A 109 1.45 -0.17 2.70
C TYR A 109 1.93 0.77 3.81
N GLU A 110 1.09 1.72 4.20
CA GLU A 110 1.37 2.56 5.36
C GLU A 110 1.41 1.71 6.64
N ASP A 111 2.33 2.07 7.51
CA ASP A 111 2.43 1.49 8.84
C ASP A 111 1.39 2.13 9.77
N VAL A 112 0.72 1.33 10.61
CA VAL A 112 -0.33 1.80 11.53
C VAL A 112 0.15 2.97 12.41
N SER A 113 1.44 3.06 12.73
CA SER A 113 1.97 4.20 13.48
C SER A 113 1.93 5.52 12.71
N ALA A 114 2.09 5.50 11.38
CA ALA A 114 1.95 6.69 10.54
C ALA A 114 0.51 7.20 10.54
N VAL A 115 -0.47 6.29 10.67
CA VAL A 115 -1.90 6.62 10.84
C VAL A 115 -2.16 7.20 12.23
N THR A 116 -1.55 6.65 13.29
CA THR A 116 -1.74 7.15 14.67
C THR A 116 -1.02 8.47 14.99
N LYS A 117 0.08 8.81 14.29
CA LYS A 117 0.89 10.02 14.56
C LYS A 117 0.40 11.26 13.82
N GLY A 118 -0.40 11.10 12.77
CA GLY A 118 -1.04 12.18 12.03
C GLY A 118 -2.25 11.64 11.28
N TRP A 119 -3.45 11.78 11.84
CA TRP A 119 -4.68 11.30 11.19
C TRP A 119 -5.02 12.12 9.94
N ALA A 120 -4.72 13.43 9.97
CA ALA A 120 -5.08 14.38 8.92
C ALA A 120 -3.96 14.66 7.90
N ASP A 121 -2.72 14.22 8.15
CA ASP A 121 -1.61 14.50 7.25
C ASP A 121 -0.50 13.43 7.36
N ASN A 122 0.04 12.97 6.23
CA ASN A 122 1.16 12.03 6.23
C ASN A 122 2.46 12.81 6.47
N PRO A 123 3.19 12.57 7.59
CA PRO A 123 4.41 13.30 7.89
C PRO A 123 5.63 12.85 7.08
N VAL A 124 5.51 11.84 6.21
CA VAL A 124 6.62 11.27 5.44
C VAL A 124 6.34 11.37 3.95
N ASP A 125 7.18 12.11 3.24
CA ASP A 125 7.13 12.18 1.77
C ASP A 125 7.40 10.80 1.16
N PHE A 126 6.57 10.42 0.19
CA PHE A 126 6.71 9.18 -0.57
C PHE A 126 6.55 9.43 -2.07
N ASP A 127 7.09 8.53 -2.87
CA ASP A 127 7.00 8.57 -4.32
C ASP A 127 5.76 7.80 -4.81
N SER A 128 5.07 8.31 -5.82
CA SER A 128 3.84 7.72 -6.37
C SER A 128 3.83 7.78 -7.91
N VAL A 129 2.82 7.17 -8.53
CA VAL A 129 2.62 7.27 -9.99
C VAL A 129 2.48 8.73 -10.45
N PHE A 130 1.98 9.63 -9.60
CA PHE A 130 1.87 11.06 -9.93
C PHE A 130 3.23 11.75 -9.96
N ASN A 131 4.13 11.41 -9.03
CA ASN A 131 5.51 11.91 -9.03
C ASN A 131 6.28 11.45 -10.28
N GLN A 132 6.00 10.23 -10.76
CA GLN A 132 6.62 9.67 -11.96
C GLN A 132 5.94 10.13 -13.26
N SER A 133 4.74 10.71 -13.19
CA SER A 133 4.00 11.21 -14.36
C SER A 133 4.56 12.52 -14.92
N SER A 134 4.32 12.77 -16.21
CA SER A 134 4.70 14.06 -16.83
C SER A 134 3.70 15.17 -16.48
N ARG A 135 2.41 14.80 -16.33
CA ARG A 135 1.30 15.66 -15.96
C ARG A 135 0.28 14.84 -15.18
N ALA A 136 -0.27 15.46 -14.14
CA ALA A 136 -1.33 14.85 -13.36
C ALA A 136 -2.51 15.82 -13.17
N PHE A 137 -3.74 15.31 -13.25
CA PHE A 137 -4.97 16.05 -12.96
C PHE A 137 -5.79 15.27 -11.93
N LEU A 138 -5.94 15.80 -10.73
CA LEU A 138 -6.55 15.10 -9.60
C LEU A 138 -7.81 15.84 -9.14
N PHE A 139 -8.90 15.09 -8.95
CA PHE A 139 -10.21 15.64 -8.58
C PHE A 139 -10.87 14.82 -7.47
N GLY A 140 -11.34 15.47 -6.41
CA GLY A 140 -12.16 14.83 -5.37
C GLY A 140 -11.96 15.36 -3.96
N SER A 141 -11.68 14.48 -2.99
CA SER A 141 -11.70 14.84 -1.57
C SER A 141 -10.51 15.72 -1.17
N PRO A 142 -10.72 16.78 -0.36
CA PRO A 142 -9.65 17.57 0.25
C PRO A 142 -8.74 16.77 1.19
N ASP A 143 -9.15 15.59 1.66
CA ASP A 143 -8.32 14.73 2.53
C ASP A 143 -7.41 13.76 1.76
N ILE A 144 -7.73 13.50 0.48
CA ILE A 144 -7.02 12.51 -0.35
C ILE A 144 -6.18 13.16 -1.44
N VAL A 145 -6.79 14.05 -2.23
CA VAL A 145 -6.15 14.61 -3.43
C VAL A 145 -4.88 15.43 -3.11
N PRO A 146 -4.90 16.33 -2.11
CA PRO A 146 -3.71 17.11 -1.72
C PRO A 146 -2.51 16.28 -1.30
N MET A 147 -2.72 15.08 -0.75
CA MET A 147 -1.62 14.21 -0.36
C MET A 147 -0.73 13.82 -1.54
N PHE A 148 -1.30 13.65 -2.74
CA PHE A 148 -0.57 13.22 -3.94
C PHE A 148 -0.11 14.38 -4.82
N ALA A 149 -0.75 15.54 -4.75
CA ALA A 149 -0.33 16.73 -5.48
C ALA A 149 0.76 17.51 -4.74
N ARG A 150 0.85 17.36 -3.41
CA ARG A 150 1.89 17.99 -2.61
C ARG A 150 3.26 17.54 -3.08
N HIS A 151 4.13 18.51 -3.35
CA HIS A 151 5.48 18.28 -3.89
C HIS A 151 5.52 17.64 -5.29
N VAL A 152 4.42 17.71 -6.05
CA VAL A 152 4.34 17.31 -7.47
C VAL A 152 4.01 18.55 -8.32
N PRO A 153 5.01 19.35 -8.75
CA PRO A 153 4.77 20.62 -9.44
C PRO A 153 3.99 20.49 -10.75
N GLN A 154 4.02 19.32 -11.37
CA GLN A 154 3.28 19.01 -12.59
C GLN A 154 1.83 18.57 -12.36
N ALA A 155 1.41 18.40 -11.09
CA ALA A 155 0.06 18.05 -10.73
C ALA A 155 -0.82 19.29 -10.63
N LEU A 156 -1.98 19.24 -11.28
CA LEU A 156 -3.10 20.12 -10.99
C LEU A 156 -4.09 19.35 -10.15
N GLU A 157 -4.50 19.96 -9.04
CA GLU A 157 -5.57 19.44 -8.21
C GLU A 157 -6.72 20.41 -8.07
N GLU A 158 -7.94 19.88 -8.01
CA GLU A 158 -9.10 20.60 -7.53
C GLU A 158 -9.93 19.69 -6.63
N HIS A 159 -10.30 20.17 -5.46
CA HIS A 159 -11.14 19.45 -4.51
C HIS A 159 -12.33 20.31 -4.09
N TYR A 160 -13.41 19.68 -3.64
CA TYR A 160 -14.48 20.37 -2.93
C TYR A 160 -14.01 20.78 -1.51
N SER A 161 -14.81 21.56 -0.79
CA SER A 161 -14.51 21.98 0.57
C SER A 161 -14.86 20.90 1.60
N HIS A 162 -14.18 20.88 2.75
CA HIS A 162 -14.54 19.99 3.87
C HIS A 162 -15.98 20.19 4.37
N ALA A 163 -16.59 21.36 4.12
CA ALA A 163 -17.98 21.60 4.49
C ALA A 163 -18.97 20.87 3.57
N GLU A 164 -18.56 20.56 2.34
CA GLU A 164 -19.34 19.77 1.36
C GLU A 164 -19.25 18.26 1.64
N GLU A 165 -18.23 17.78 2.37
CA GLU A 165 -18.10 16.38 2.82
C GLU A 165 -19.02 15.99 3.99
N ASP A 166 -19.72 16.95 4.60
CA ASP A 166 -20.54 16.71 5.78
C ASP A 166 -21.67 15.70 5.48
N PHE A 167 -21.46 14.45 5.89
CA PHE A 167 -22.36 13.31 5.69
C PHE A 167 -23.80 13.54 6.17
N ALA A 168 -24.04 14.56 7.00
CA ALA A 168 -25.36 14.92 7.50
C ALA A 168 -26.13 15.92 6.60
N LYS A 169 -25.50 16.46 5.56
CA LYS A 169 -26.06 17.52 4.71
C LYS A 169 -26.23 17.09 3.25
N GLY A 170 -27.33 16.38 2.95
CA GLY A 170 -27.81 16.18 1.58
C GLY A 170 -27.50 14.82 0.97
N ASP A 171 -27.61 14.73 -0.35
CA ASP A 171 -27.32 13.54 -1.15
C ASP A 171 -25.82 13.47 -1.42
N ALA A 172 -25.12 12.54 -0.76
CA ALA A 172 -23.66 12.41 -0.86
C ALA A 172 -23.16 12.11 -2.29
N SER A 173 -24.04 11.62 -3.16
CA SER A 173 -23.72 11.36 -4.57
C SER A 173 -23.41 12.63 -5.37
N GLU A 174 -23.77 13.81 -4.86
CA GLU A 174 -23.44 15.10 -5.48
C GLU A 174 -21.93 15.35 -5.57
N LEU A 175 -21.14 14.79 -4.65
CA LEU A 175 -19.67 14.87 -4.68
C LEU A 175 -19.08 14.12 -5.88
N ASP A 176 -19.67 13.00 -6.27
CA ASP A 176 -19.23 12.24 -7.43
C ASP A 176 -19.56 13.00 -8.73
N VAL A 177 -20.73 13.63 -8.76
CA VAL A 177 -21.14 14.52 -9.86
C VAL A 177 -20.23 15.75 -9.94
N TRP A 178 -19.77 16.29 -8.80
CA TRP A 178 -18.81 17.39 -8.75
C TRP A 178 -17.51 17.02 -9.47
N VAL A 179 -16.96 15.83 -9.17
CA VAL A 179 -15.72 15.33 -9.79
C VAL A 179 -15.89 15.16 -11.30
N PHE A 180 -16.99 14.55 -11.73
CA PHE A 180 -17.32 14.43 -13.15
C PHE A 180 -17.39 15.80 -13.85
N ARG A 181 -18.10 16.77 -13.25
CA ARG A 181 -18.23 18.13 -13.81
C ARG A 181 -16.87 18.84 -13.89
N ARG A 182 -15.95 18.56 -12.96
CA ARG A 182 -14.63 19.19 -12.95
C ARG A 182 -13.74 18.70 -14.08
N LEU A 183 -13.73 17.39 -14.29
CA LEU A 183 -13.05 16.81 -15.46
C LEU A 183 -13.70 17.28 -16.77
N GLN A 184 -15.04 17.34 -16.82
CA GLN A 184 -15.74 17.86 -18.00
C GLN A 184 -15.38 19.31 -18.30
N LYS A 185 -15.32 20.16 -17.27
CA LYS A 185 -14.89 21.55 -17.41
C LYS A 185 -13.45 21.63 -17.93
N LEU A 186 -12.52 20.84 -17.36
CA LEU A 186 -11.13 20.79 -17.80
C LEU A 186 -11.02 20.49 -19.31
N LEU A 187 -11.71 19.46 -19.79
CA LEU A 187 -11.67 19.08 -21.21
C LEU A 187 -12.32 20.12 -22.12
N ASN A 188 -13.44 20.73 -21.70
CA ASN A 188 -14.11 21.77 -22.47
C ASN A 188 -13.28 23.07 -22.59
N GLU A 189 -12.51 23.41 -21.55
CA GLU A 189 -11.67 24.61 -21.54
C GLU A 189 -10.32 24.39 -22.23
N ALA A 190 -9.89 23.14 -22.42
CA ALA A 190 -8.67 22.78 -23.12
C ALA A 190 -8.84 22.84 -24.64
N THR A 191 -8.97 24.04 -25.20
CA THR A 191 -9.06 24.25 -26.65
C THR A 191 -7.70 24.11 -27.34
N GLU A 192 -7.69 23.67 -28.60
CA GLU A 192 -6.48 23.53 -29.42
C GLU A 192 -5.61 24.81 -29.38
N GLY A 193 -4.31 24.64 -29.12
CA GLY A 193 -3.35 25.73 -28.96
C GLY A 193 -3.29 26.39 -27.57
N SER A 194 -4.08 25.93 -26.60
CA SER A 194 -3.93 26.34 -25.19
C SER A 194 -2.89 25.50 -24.45
N ASP A 195 -2.24 26.08 -23.43
CA ASP A 195 -1.33 25.34 -22.53
C ASP A 195 -2.00 24.09 -21.92
N ARG A 196 -3.30 24.17 -21.62
CA ARG A 196 -4.09 23.04 -21.09
C ARG A 196 -4.23 21.91 -22.10
N PHE A 197 -4.51 22.25 -23.36
CA PHE A 197 -4.58 21.27 -24.43
C PHE A 197 -3.24 20.57 -24.62
N GLU A 198 -2.13 21.31 -24.62
CA GLU A 198 -0.78 20.73 -24.72
C GLU A 198 -0.46 19.82 -23.52
N GLN A 199 -0.80 20.24 -22.29
CA GLN A 199 -0.61 19.41 -21.10
C GLN A 199 -1.41 18.11 -21.16
N LEU A 200 -2.66 18.16 -21.64
CA LEU A 200 -3.53 16.97 -21.79
C LEU A 200 -3.11 16.06 -22.94
N HIS A 201 -2.42 16.58 -23.95
CA HIS A 201 -1.89 15.81 -25.09
C HIS A 201 -0.45 15.33 -24.90
N ALA A 202 0.19 15.67 -23.77
CA ALA A 202 1.48 15.12 -23.39
C ALA A 202 1.43 13.59 -23.23
N GLU A 203 2.60 12.95 -23.18
CA GLU A 203 2.72 11.53 -22.88
C GLU A 203 2.97 11.33 -21.39
N GLY A 204 2.41 10.27 -20.79
CA GLY A 204 2.54 10.02 -19.36
C GLY A 204 1.58 10.85 -18.51
N VAL A 205 0.37 11.13 -19.02
CA VAL A 205 -0.67 11.88 -18.31
C VAL A 205 -1.47 10.96 -17.40
N VAL A 206 -1.65 11.36 -16.14
CA VAL A 206 -2.52 10.65 -15.17
C VAL A 206 -3.70 11.55 -14.81
N VAL A 207 -4.91 11.03 -14.95
CA VAL A 207 -6.13 11.69 -14.45
C VAL A 207 -6.69 10.84 -13.32
N PHE A 208 -6.91 11.42 -12.15
CA PHE A 208 -7.46 10.74 -10.99
C PHE A 208 -8.80 11.36 -10.59
N CYS A 209 -9.85 10.53 -10.60
CA CYS A 209 -11.20 10.85 -10.16
C CYS A 209 -11.49 10.08 -8.86
N HIS A 210 -11.59 10.79 -7.75
CA HIS A 210 -11.92 10.24 -6.44
C HIS A 210 -13.40 10.43 -6.12
N TYR A 211 -14.17 9.35 -6.13
CA TYR A 211 -15.60 9.34 -5.87
C TYR A 211 -15.90 8.90 -4.43
N LEU A 212 -16.34 9.82 -3.58
CA LEU A 212 -16.56 9.62 -2.15
C LEU A 212 -18.01 9.19 -1.83
N GLY A 213 -18.97 9.41 -2.73
CA GLY A 213 -20.40 9.30 -2.42
C GLY A 213 -20.84 7.90 -1.98
N ILE A 214 -20.19 6.84 -2.46
CA ILE A 214 -20.46 5.45 -2.05
C ILE A 214 -20.10 5.24 -0.58
N ASP A 215 -18.92 5.68 -0.15
CA ASP A 215 -18.48 5.55 1.24
C ASP A 215 -19.40 6.34 2.20
N SER A 216 -19.68 7.59 1.84
CA SER A 216 -20.61 8.46 2.58
C SER A 216 -21.98 7.83 2.79
N ASN A 217 -22.59 7.31 1.72
CA ASN A 217 -23.87 6.62 1.78
C ASN A 217 -23.78 5.29 2.55
N GLY A 218 -22.62 4.65 2.51
CA GLY A 218 -22.32 3.45 3.27
C GLY A 218 -22.33 3.69 4.77
N HIS A 219 -21.67 4.75 5.24
CA HIS A 219 -21.72 5.19 6.64
C HIS A 219 -23.12 5.63 7.08
N ALA A 220 -23.79 6.45 6.27
CA ALA A 220 -25.08 7.03 6.63
C ALA A 220 -26.25 6.01 6.57
N HIS A 221 -26.25 5.16 5.55
CA HIS A 221 -27.42 4.33 5.18
C HIS A 221 -27.13 2.82 5.16
N ARG A 222 -25.86 2.40 5.29
CA ARG A 222 -25.37 1.01 5.24
C ARG A 222 -25.30 0.43 3.82
N PRO A 223 -24.46 -0.60 3.59
CA PRO A 223 -24.16 -1.08 2.22
C PRO A 223 -25.28 -1.83 1.49
N ASN A 224 -26.40 -2.11 2.16
CA ASN A 224 -27.58 -2.72 1.55
C ASN A 224 -28.71 -1.71 1.31
N SER A 225 -28.49 -0.43 1.60
CA SER A 225 -29.47 0.62 1.34
C SER A 225 -29.65 0.89 -0.14
N LYS A 226 -30.79 1.48 -0.50
CA LYS A 226 -31.00 1.98 -1.86
C LYS A 226 -30.00 3.09 -2.20
N ASP A 227 -29.67 3.93 -1.24
CA ASP A 227 -28.76 5.06 -1.41
C ASP A 227 -27.37 4.58 -1.82
N TYR A 228 -26.78 3.64 -1.06
CA TYR A 228 -25.49 3.02 -1.40
C TYR A 228 -25.51 2.33 -2.78
N LEU A 229 -26.53 1.49 -3.02
CA LEU A 229 -26.62 0.71 -4.26
C LEU A 229 -26.91 1.57 -5.49
N ASN A 230 -27.71 2.62 -5.35
CA ASN A 230 -27.97 3.59 -6.42
C ASN A 230 -26.74 4.45 -6.67
N ASN A 231 -25.94 4.76 -5.65
CA ASN A 231 -24.68 5.49 -5.84
C ASN A 231 -23.65 4.65 -6.63
N ILE A 232 -23.58 3.32 -6.42
CA ILE A 232 -22.76 2.45 -7.27
C ILE A 232 -23.22 2.54 -8.74
N ALA A 233 -24.52 2.50 -9.00
CA ALA A 233 -25.07 2.63 -10.34
C ALA A 233 -24.81 4.03 -10.95
N LEU A 234 -24.91 5.09 -10.15
CA LEU A 234 -24.56 6.45 -10.59
C LEU A 234 -23.09 6.54 -10.98
N VAL A 235 -22.18 6.00 -10.18
CA VAL A 235 -20.75 6.00 -10.48
C VAL A 235 -20.48 5.26 -11.80
N ASP A 236 -21.13 4.12 -12.07
CA ASP A 236 -21.05 3.45 -13.39
C ASP A 236 -21.48 4.36 -14.55
N GLU A 237 -22.57 5.11 -14.38
CA GLU A 237 -23.05 6.08 -15.38
C GLU A 237 -22.05 7.25 -15.58
N LEU A 238 -21.45 7.76 -14.49
CA LEU A 238 -20.45 8.83 -14.56
C LEU A 238 -19.16 8.34 -15.23
N VAL A 239 -18.75 7.08 -14.99
CA VAL A 239 -17.61 6.45 -15.65
C VAL A 239 -17.88 6.26 -17.15
N ASP A 240 -19.08 5.84 -17.55
CA ASP A 240 -19.47 5.74 -18.97
C ASP A 240 -19.41 7.10 -19.67
N LYS A 241 -20.02 8.14 -19.07
CA LYS A 241 -19.98 9.51 -19.61
C LYS A 241 -18.54 10.03 -19.69
N THR A 242 -17.73 9.77 -18.69
CA THR A 242 -16.31 10.17 -18.67
C THR A 242 -15.53 9.47 -19.78
N HIS A 243 -15.72 8.15 -19.94
CA HIS A 243 -15.08 7.38 -20.99
C HIS A 243 -15.38 7.96 -22.37
N ARG A 244 -16.66 8.19 -22.69
CA ARG A 244 -17.07 8.77 -23.99
C ARG A 244 -16.47 10.16 -24.20
N MET A 245 -16.56 11.03 -23.19
CA MET A 245 -16.04 12.38 -23.26
C MET A 245 -14.51 12.42 -23.48
N VAL A 246 -13.77 11.54 -22.80
CA VAL A 246 -12.31 11.42 -22.97
C VAL A 246 -11.97 10.88 -24.36
N GLU A 247 -12.64 9.82 -24.82
CA GLU A 247 -12.39 9.26 -26.15
C GLU A 247 -12.73 10.26 -27.27
N ASP A 248 -13.84 11.00 -27.15
CA ASP A 248 -14.22 12.07 -28.08
C ASP A 248 -13.16 13.18 -28.10
N PHE A 249 -12.68 13.63 -26.94
CA PHE A 249 -11.66 14.69 -26.83
C PHE A 249 -10.35 14.34 -27.53
N TYR A 250 -9.93 13.07 -27.45
CA TYR A 250 -8.71 12.58 -28.12
C TYR A 250 -8.96 11.97 -29.50
N GLY A 251 -10.18 12.05 -30.03
CA GLY A 251 -10.52 11.54 -31.36
C GLY A 251 -10.36 10.03 -31.50
N TYR A 252 -10.61 9.27 -30.44
CA TYR A 252 -10.52 7.79 -30.41
C TYR A 252 -9.16 7.26 -30.87
N ASP A 253 -8.08 7.91 -30.45
CA ASP A 253 -6.72 7.54 -30.89
C ASP A 253 -6.22 6.18 -30.37
N GLY A 254 -6.99 5.52 -29.49
CA GLY A 254 -6.67 4.21 -28.93
C GLY A 254 -5.48 4.24 -27.98
N ARG A 255 -5.11 5.41 -27.44
CA ARG A 255 -3.94 5.62 -26.56
C ARG A 255 -4.33 6.00 -25.13
N THR A 256 -5.57 5.71 -24.74
CA THR A 256 -6.05 5.88 -23.36
C THR A 256 -6.27 4.52 -22.71
N ALA A 257 -5.79 4.38 -21.48
CA ALA A 257 -6.13 3.27 -20.61
C ALA A 257 -6.94 3.76 -19.40
N TYR A 258 -7.72 2.87 -18.81
CA TYR A 258 -8.64 3.18 -17.74
C TYR A 258 -8.54 2.13 -16.63
N VAL A 259 -8.60 2.60 -15.39
CA VAL A 259 -8.57 1.75 -14.19
C VAL A 259 -9.72 2.18 -13.29
N PHE A 260 -10.58 1.25 -12.93
CA PHE A 260 -11.63 1.44 -11.92
C PHE A 260 -11.35 0.52 -10.74
N THR A 261 -11.34 1.07 -9.53
CA THR A 261 -11.15 0.31 -8.29
C THR A 261 -11.80 0.99 -7.09
N ALA A 262 -11.68 0.39 -5.91
CA ALA A 262 -11.85 1.06 -4.63
C ALA A 262 -10.63 0.86 -3.72
N ASP A 263 -10.51 1.74 -2.73
CA ASP A 263 -9.50 1.76 -1.68
C ASP A 263 -9.85 0.83 -0.50
N HIS A 264 -11.11 0.72 -0.14
CA HIS A 264 -11.64 -0.31 0.76
C HIS A 264 -13.11 -0.62 0.45
N GLY A 265 -13.62 -1.66 1.10
CA GLY A 265 -15.06 -1.89 1.23
C GLY A 265 -15.56 -1.48 2.63
N MET A 266 -16.64 -2.10 3.09
CA MET A 266 -17.18 -1.83 4.42
C MET A 266 -18.12 -2.92 4.92
N GLY A 267 -18.20 -3.05 6.24
CA GLY A 267 -19.01 -4.04 6.93
C GLY A 267 -20.50 -3.71 6.83
N LEU A 268 -21.35 -4.67 7.19
CA LEU A 268 -22.82 -4.51 7.09
C LEU A 268 -23.39 -3.34 7.89
N LYS A 269 -22.64 -2.81 8.87
CA LYS A 269 -23.02 -1.64 9.66
C LYS A 269 -22.57 -0.31 9.06
N GLY A 270 -21.91 -0.33 7.90
CA GLY A 270 -21.29 0.86 7.32
C GLY A 270 -20.06 1.30 8.10
N ALA A 271 -19.25 0.35 8.59
CA ALA A 271 -18.01 0.62 9.29
C ALA A 271 -16.87 -0.17 8.63
N HIS A 272 -15.68 0.42 8.60
CA HIS A 272 -14.46 -0.18 8.07
C HIS A 272 -13.29 0.09 9.04
N GLY A 273 -12.07 -0.24 8.65
CA GLY A 273 -10.85 -0.13 9.47
C GLY A 273 -10.28 -1.49 9.92
N ASP A 274 -11.06 -2.58 9.82
CA ASP A 274 -10.66 -3.94 10.21
C ASP A 274 -10.42 -4.88 9.01
N GLY A 275 -10.13 -6.16 9.31
CA GLY A 275 -9.81 -7.20 8.33
C GLY A 275 -11.01 -8.01 7.84
N ASP A 276 -12.25 -7.55 8.03
CA ASP A 276 -13.43 -8.23 7.49
C ASP A 276 -13.31 -8.39 5.96
N PRO A 277 -13.68 -9.56 5.38
CA PRO A 277 -13.70 -9.76 3.93
C PRO A 277 -14.47 -8.68 3.14
N ALA A 278 -15.55 -8.14 3.70
CA ALA A 278 -16.31 -7.06 3.07
C ALA A 278 -15.56 -5.72 3.06
N ASN A 279 -14.58 -5.54 3.96
CA ASN A 279 -13.72 -4.36 4.03
C ASN A 279 -12.50 -4.51 3.12
N THR A 280 -12.05 -5.75 2.92
CA THR A 280 -10.77 -6.05 2.28
C THR A 280 -10.86 -6.38 0.79
N ARG A 281 -12.07 -6.60 0.24
CA ARG A 281 -12.30 -6.93 -1.17
C ARG A 281 -12.90 -5.76 -1.93
N THR A 282 -12.12 -5.18 -2.84
CA THR A 282 -12.57 -4.10 -3.72
C THR A 282 -12.63 -4.55 -5.18
N PRO A 283 -13.56 -4.03 -5.99
CA PRO A 283 -13.61 -4.36 -7.40
C PRO A 283 -12.39 -3.80 -8.13
N LEU A 284 -11.92 -4.49 -9.18
CA LEU A 284 -10.92 -3.97 -10.10
C LEU A 284 -11.36 -4.25 -11.54
N VAL A 285 -11.48 -3.19 -12.35
CA VAL A 285 -11.78 -3.28 -13.79
C VAL A 285 -10.79 -2.41 -14.56
N VAL A 286 -10.16 -2.96 -15.59
CA VAL A 286 -9.10 -2.29 -16.34
C VAL A 286 -9.36 -2.48 -17.83
N TRP A 287 -9.25 -1.42 -18.64
CA TRP A 287 -9.51 -1.49 -20.08
C TRP A 287 -8.80 -0.40 -20.87
N GLY A 288 -8.82 -0.50 -22.19
CA GLY A 288 -8.20 0.45 -23.11
C GLY A 288 -6.80 0.00 -23.55
N ALA A 289 -5.93 0.97 -23.83
CA ALA A 289 -4.65 0.74 -24.48
C ALA A 289 -3.73 -0.18 -23.67
N GLY A 290 -3.19 -1.23 -24.31
CA GLY A 290 -2.25 -2.18 -23.70
C GLY A 290 -2.89 -3.25 -22.82
N VAL A 291 -4.19 -3.14 -22.53
CA VAL A 291 -4.89 -4.07 -21.65
C VAL A 291 -5.29 -5.34 -22.40
N GLN A 292 -5.02 -6.48 -21.79
CA GLN A 292 -5.48 -7.77 -22.28
C GLN A 292 -7.00 -7.89 -22.10
N GLY A 293 -7.71 -8.19 -23.19
CA GLY A 293 -9.16 -8.43 -23.14
C GLY A 293 -9.55 -9.68 -22.34
N PRO A 294 -10.86 -9.93 -22.18
CA PRO A 294 -11.36 -11.02 -21.35
C PRO A 294 -10.97 -12.39 -21.92
N MET A 295 -10.65 -13.32 -21.02
CA MET A 295 -10.37 -14.72 -21.37
C MET A 295 -11.51 -15.60 -20.87
N LYS A 296 -11.89 -16.60 -21.67
CA LYS A 296 -12.91 -17.58 -21.26
C LYS A 296 -12.32 -18.48 -20.18
N ALA A 297 -13.10 -18.71 -19.13
CA ALA A 297 -12.79 -19.70 -18.10
C ALA A 297 -13.32 -21.07 -18.52
N GLU A 298 -12.69 -22.13 -18.01
CA GLU A 298 -13.27 -23.48 -18.08
C GLU A 298 -14.54 -23.58 -17.21
N GLU A 299 -15.61 -24.18 -17.75
CA GLU A 299 -16.85 -24.40 -17.01
C GLU A 299 -16.68 -25.55 -15.98
N ASN A 300 -16.24 -25.19 -14.77
CA ASN A 300 -16.04 -26.15 -13.67
C ASN A 300 -16.85 -25.81 -12.40
N GLY A 301 -17.77 -24.84 -12.50
CA GLY A 301 -18.62 -24.40 -11.39
C GLY A 301 -17.93 -23.50 -10.36
N ASN A 302 -16.71 -23.04 -10.62
CA ASN A 302 -15.98 -22.04 -9.83
C ASN A 302 -15.36 -20.98 -10.75
N PHE A 303 -14.91 -19.86 -10.20
CA PHE A 303 -14.07 -18.93 -10.96
C PHE A 303 -12.72 -19.56 -11.28
N GLU A 304 -12.33 -19.53 -12.55
CA GLU A 304 -10.92 -19.66 -12.91
C GLU A 304 -10.21 -18.37 -12.52
N ILE A 305 -9.37 -18.43 -11.48
CA ILE A 305 -8.63 -17.28 -10.98
C ILE A 305 -7.20 -17.34 -11.53
N ASP A 306 -6.89 -16.44 -12.46
CA ASP A 306 -5.52 -16.19 -12.88
C ASP A 306 -4.85 -15.28 -11.87
N LEU A 307 -3.99 -15.89 -11.08
CA LEU A 307 -3.26 -15.20 -10.03
C LEU A 307 -1.99 -14.58 -10.62
N PRO A 308 -1.84 -13.25 -10.59
CA PRO A 308 -0.61 -12.59 -10.98
C PRO A 308 0.50 -12.98 -10.00
N THR A 309 1.63 -13.40 -10.57
CA THR A 309 2.98 -13.23 -9.99
C THR A 309 3.18 -13.64 -8.54
N GLN A 310 4.31 -13.31 -7.90
CA GLN A 310 4.63 -13.76 -6.54
C GLN A 310 3.66 -13.28 -5.44
N SER A 311 2.76 -12.33 -5.75
CA SER A 311 1.57 -12.02 -4.96
C SER A 311 0.64 -13.23 -4.78
N ARG A 312 0.79 -14.30 -5.59
CA ARG A 312 0.06 -15.58 -5.52
C ARG A 312 -0.10 -16.13 -4.12
N ALA A 313 0.96 -16.14 -3.30
CA ALA A 313 0.86 -16.67 -1.94
C ALA A 313 -0.05 -15.79 -1.07
N GLN A 314 0.08 -14.47 -1.18
CA GLN A 314 -0.73 -13.51 -0.43
C GLN A 314 -2.19 -13.52 -0.88
N VAL A 315 -2.44 -13.49 -2.19
CA VAL A 315 -3.80 -13.56 -2.75
C VAL A 315 -4.44 -14.90 -2.41
N ARG A 316 -3.71 -16.04 -2.51
CA ARG A 316 -4.24 -17.34 -2.06
C ARG A 316 -4.60 -17.35 -0.58
N ALA A 317 -3.78 -16.74 0.28
CA ALA A 317 -4.09 -16.61 1.70
C ALA A 317 -5.36 -15.79 1.92
N GLN A 318 -5.58 -14.72 1.16
CA GLN A 318 -6.84 -13.95 1.21
C GLN A 318 -8.03 -14.79 0.75
N LEU A 319 -7.94 -15.43 -0.42
CA LEU A 319 -9.01 -16.29 -0.94
C LEU A 319 -9.37 -17.44 0.03
N GLN A 320 -8.36 -18.03 0.70
CA GLN A 320 -8.58 -19.04 1.73
C GLN A 320 -9.26 -18.48 2.97
N ALA A 321 -8.87 -17.28 3.42
CA ALA A 321 -9.51 -16.59 4.54
C ALA A 321 -10.95 -16.15 4.23
N GLN A 322 -11.32 -16.10 2.94
CA GLN A 322 -12.59 -15.57 2.44
C GLN A 322 -13.46 -16.65 1.76
N GLU A 323 -13.27 -17.93 2.09
CA GLU A 323 -13.91 -19.07 1.41
C GLU A 323 -15.45 -18.95 1.33
N GLU A 324 -16.09 -18.41 2.37
CA GLU A 324 -17.55 -18.21 2.38
C GLU A 324 -17.99 -17.16 1.35
N GLN A 325 -17.28 -16.03 1.27
CA GLN A 325 -17.57 -14.96 0.33
C GLN A 325 -17.27 -15.37 -1.12
N GLU A 326 -16.23 -16.17 -1.33
CA GLU A 326 -15.90 -16.72 -2.65
C GLU A 326 -16.96 -17.72 -3.14
N ARG A 327 -17.50 -18.56 -2.25
CA ARG A 327 -18.62 -19.44 -2.58
C ARG A 327 -19.89 -18.67 -2.94
N ALA A 328 -20.20 -17.60 -2.23
CA ALA A 328 -21.34 -16.74 -2.55
C ALA A 328 -21.17 -16.06 -3.93
N ALA A 329 -19.98 -15.53 -4.20
CA ALA A 329 -19.66 -14.83 -5.44
C ALA A 329 -19.95 -15.65 -6.71
N VAL A 330 -19.69 -16.97 -6.68
CA VAL A 330 -19.95 -17.87 -7.81
C VAL A 330 -21.43 -17.84 -8.25
N GLY A 331 -22.35 -17.80 -7.29
CA GLY A 331 -23.78 -17.72 -7.58
C GLY A 331 -24.28 -16.31 -7.88
N GLU A 332 -23.67 -15.29 -7.29
CA GLU A 332 -24.19 -13.92 -7.29
C GLU A 332 -23.70 -13.06 -8.47
N TRP A 333 -22.51 -13.35 -9.01
CA TRP A 333 -21.88 -12.48 -10.02
C TRP A 333 -22.26 -12.85 -11.47
N GLY A 334 -23.02 -13.95 -11.63
CA GLY A 334 -23.69 -14.33 -12.87
C GLY A 334 -22.74 -14.58 -14.03
N ALA A 335 -22.95 -13.88 -15.15
CA ALA A 335 -22.24 -14.08 -16.42
C ALA A 335 -20.70 -13.94 -16.33
N LEU A 336 -20.17 -13.34 -15.26
CA LEU A 336 -18.73 -13.25 -15.02
C LEU A 336 -18.11 -14.62 -14.70
N GLY A 337 -18.89 -15.60 -14.25
CA GLY A 337 -18.42 -16.96 -13.96
C GLY A 337 -17.77 -17.68 -15.14
N ASN A 338 -18.07 -17.25 -16.37
CA ASN A 338 -17.52 -17.84 -17.60
C ASN A 338 -16.22 -17.15 -18.06
N LEU A 339 -15.70 -16.21 -17.27
CA LEU A 339 -14.51 -15.43 -17.59
C LEU A 339 -13.45 -15.63 -16.50
N VAL A 340 -12.19 -15.60 -16.92
CA VAL A 340 -11.05 -15.65 -16.02
C VAL A 340 -11.05 -14.39 -15.15
N ARG A 341 -11.01 -14.58 -13.83
CA ARG A 341 -10.90 -13.53 -12.82
C ARG A 341 -9.43 -13.29 -12.49
N ARG A 342 -8.98 -12.03 -12.44
CA ARG A 342 -7.59 -11.65 -12.16
C ARG A 342 -7.49 -10.88 -10.86
N ASP A 343 -7.12 -11.55 -9.77
CA ASP A 343 -7.05 -10.91 -8.45
C ASP A 343 -5.68 -10.33 -8.18
N VAL A 344 -5.61 -9.20 -7.47
CA VAL A 344 -4.35 -8.51 -7.16
C VAL A 344 -4.27 -8.16 -5.68
N MET A 345 -3.06 -7.96 -5.15
CA MET A 345 -2.93 -7.19 -3.92
C MET A 345 -3.08 -5.70 -4.25
N GLN A 346 -3.63 -4.89 -3.36
CA GLN A 346 -3.90 -3.48 -3.67
C GLN A 346 -2.65 -2.68 -4.09
N ALA A 347 -1.49 -2.99 -3.50
CA ALA A 347 -0.22 -2.40 -3.89
C ALA A 347 0.19 -2.68 -5.35
N ASP A 348 -0.35 -3.74 -5.97
CA ASP A 348 -0.04 -4.15 -7.34
C ASP A 348 -0.75 -3.25 -8.38
N VAL A 349 -1.70 -2.42 -7.97
CA VAL A 349 -2.37 -1.44 -8.86
C VAL A 349 -1.41 -0.33 -9.30
N ALA A 350 -0.53 0.13 -8.41
CA ALA A 350 0.47 1.15 -8.74
C ALA A 350 1.41 0.72 -9.89
N PRO A 351 2.07 -0.47 -9.84
CA PRO A 351 2.87 -0.94 -10.95
C PRO A 351 2.04 -1.24 -12.20
N LEU A 352 0.77 -1.62 -12.09
CA LEU A 352 -0.10 -1.74 -13.26
C LEU A 352 -0.30 -0.40 -13.97
N ILE A 353 -0.58 0.68 -13.23
CA ILE A 353 -0.73 2.03 -13.79
C ILE A 353 0.59 2.49 -14.42
N SER A 354 1.72 2.34 -13.72
CA SER A 354 3.04 2.64 -14.28
C SER A 354 3.31 1.88 -15.58
N ALA A 355 2.97 0.59 -15.62
CA ALA A 355 3.18 -0.26 -16.79
C ALA A 355 2.26 0.07 -17.97
N LEU A 356 1.06 0.61 -17.76
CA LEU A 356 0.21 1.07 -18.86
C LEU A 356 0.75 2.35 -19.50
N LEU A 357 1.41 3.20 -18.72
CA LEU A 357 1.99 4.48 -19.16
C LEU A 357 3.48 4.42 -19.50
N GLY A 358 4.16 3.31 -19.22
CA GLY A 358 5.63 3.23 -19.33
C GLY A 358 6.38 4.14 -18.37
N LEU A 359 5.74 4.54 -17.26
CA LEU A 359 6.40 5.34 -16.24
C LEU A 359 7.36 4.47 -15.44
N PRO A 360 8.44 5.04 -14.87
CA PRO A 360 9.15 4.36 -13.80
C PRO A 360 8.18 3.91 -12.69
N TYR A 361 8.47 2.76 -12.10
CA TYR A 361 7.70 2.26 -10.97
C TYR A 361 7.97 3.11 -9.73
N PRO A 362 6.97 3.41 -8.87
CA PRO A 362 7.19 4.18 -7.66
C PRO A 362 8.29 3.56 -6.81
N ARG A 363 9.22 4.40 -6.34
CA ARG A 363 10.50 3.94 -5.78
C ARG A 363 10.38 3.02 -4.58
N ASN A 364 9.41 3.30 -3.71
CA ASN A 364 9.15 2.52 -2.50
C ASN A 364 8.08 1.45 -2.69
N SER A 365 7.60 1.24 -3.92
CA SER A 365 6.62 0.21 -4.22
C SER A 365 7.15 -1.16 -3.80
N VAL A 366 6.27 -1.91 -3.14
CA VAL A 366 6.37 -3.35 -2.91
C VAL A 366 5.35 -4.11 -3.78
N GLY A 367 4.65 -3.39 -4.66
CA GLY A 367 3.70 -3.96 -5.61
C GLY A 367 4.41 -4.74 -6.73
N VAL A 368 3.80 -5.84 -7.13
CA VAL A 368 4.25 -6.69 -8.23
C VAL A 368 3.36 -6.45 -9.43
N LEU A 369 3.94 -6.17 -10.59
CA LEU A 369 3.17 -5.94 -11.83
C LEU A 369 2.27 -7.15 -12.13
N PRO A 370 0.92 -7.01 -12.12
CA PRO A 370 0.02 -8.10 -12.47
C PRO A 370 -0.02 -8.27 -13.98
N PHE A 371 1.04 -8.86 -14.54
CA PHE A 371 1.32 -8.85 -15.98
C PHE A 371 0.23 -9.49 -16.84
N SER A 372 -0.66 -10.31 -16.27
CA SER A 372 -1.76 -10.91 -17.02
C SER A 372 -2.79 -9.90 -17.49
N TYR A 373 -2.84 -8.71 -16.87
CA TYR A 373 -3.57 -7.55 -17.36
C TYR A 373 -2.98 -6.94 -18.64
N LEU A 374 -1.74 -7.26 -18.99
CA LEU A 374 -1.07 -6.78 -20.21
C LEU A 374 -1.06 -7.88 -21.28
N ALA A 375 -1.19 -7.45 -22.54
CA ALA A 375 -1.03 -8.35 -23.67
C ALA A 375 0.37 -9.00 -23.68
N LYS A 376 0.45 -10.29 -24.03
CA LYS A 376 1.73 -11.00 -24.18
C LYS A 376 2.61 -10.35 -25.25
N GLY A 377 3.92 -10.34 -25.03
CA GLY A 377 4.91 -9.87 -26.00
C GLY A 377 6.07 -9.11 -25.36
N ALA A 378 6.94 -8.57 -26.20
CA ALA A 378 8.17 -7.87 -25.80
C ALA A 378 7.93 -6.75 -24.77
N TYR A 379 6.87 -5.96 -24.96
CA TYR A 379 6.55 -4.86 -24.04
C TYR A 379 6.32 -5.36 -22.62
N ARG A 380 5.46 -6.37 -22.46
CA ARG A 380 5.13 -6.97 -21.18
C ARG A 380 6.36 -7.57 -20.51
N ALA A 381 7.17 -8.33 -21.26
CA ALA A 381 8.41 -8.91 -20.73
C ALA A 381 9.36 -7.83 -20.20
N ASN A 382 9.56 -6.73 -20.95
CA ASN A 382 10.39 -5.61 -20.50
C ASN A 382 9.78 -4.87 -19.30
N ALA A 383 8.45 -4.69 -19.26
CA ALA A 383 7.76 -4.08 -18.13
C ALA A 383 7.94 -4.90 -16.85
N VAL A 384 7.79 -6.23 -16.92
CA VAL A 384 8.00 -7.15 -15.78
C VAL A 384 9.46 -7.11 -15.31
N ARG A 385 10.41 -7.14 -16.25
CA ARG A 385 11.85 -6.99 -15.96
C ARG A 385 12.15 -5.68 -15.24
N SER A 386 11.55 -4.58 -15.68
CA SER A 386 11.74 -3.27 -15.06
C SER A 386 11.12 -3.16 -13.67
N ASN A 387 9.95 -3.78 -13.44
CA ASN A 387 9.38 -3.87 -12.09
C ASN A 387 10.32 -4.64 -11.14
N ALA A 388 10.89 -5.75 -11.61
CA ALA A 388 11.91 -6.50 -10.86
C ALA A 388 13.17 -5.67 -10.57
N GLN A 389 13.61 -4.87 -11.54
CA GLN A 389 14.76 -3.98 -11.37
C GLN A 389 14.49 -2.88 -10.32
N GLN A 390 13.31 -2.26 -10.32
CA GLN A 390 12.96 -1.24 -9.31
C GLN A 390 12.92 -1.85 -7.90
N LEU A 391 12.33 -3.05 -7.74
CA LEU A 391 12.31 -3.77 -6.47
C LEU A 391 13.71 -4.19 -6.00
N TYR A 392 14.59 -4.58 -6.93
CA TYR A 392 15.99 -4.85 -6.64
C TYR A 392 16.70 -3.61 -6.09
N LEU A 393 16.52 -2.44 -6.71
CA LEU A 393 17.10 -1.19 -6.21
C LEU A 393 16.57 -0.81 -4.84
N HIS A 394 15.27 -1.03 -4.59
CA HIS A 394 14.67 -0.83 -3.28
C HIS A 394 15.30 -1.75 -2.22
N ALA A 395 15.38 -3.05 -2.48
CA ALA A 395 15.99 -4.04 -1.58
C ALA A 395 17.47 -3.76 -1.32
N LEU A 396 18.23 -3.42 -2.37
CA LEU A 396 19.64 -3.05 -2.28
C LEU A 396 19.83 -1.81 -1.40
N ARG A 397 19.01 -0.78 -1.59
CA ARG A 397 19.09 0.44 -0.77
C ARG A 397 18.76 0.15 0.70
N LYS A 398 17.74 -0.68 0.96
CA LYS A 398 17.39 -1.10 2.32
C LYS A 398 18.53 -1.87 2.99
N GLU A 399 19.19 -2.76 2.26
CA GLU A 399 20.37 -3.49 2.74
C GLU A 399 21.50 -2.53 3.12
N GLN A 400 21.82 -1.57 2.26
CA GLN A 400 22.85 -0.57 2.51
C GLN A 400 22.56 0.27 3.76
N GLU A 401 21.32 0.74 3.91
CA GLU A 401 20.90 1.50 5.09
C GLU A 401 21.07 0.66 6.36
N LYS A 402 20.58 -0.59 6.37
CA LYS A 402 20.71 -1.48 7.54
C LYS A 402 22.17 -1.82 7.83
N ARG A 403 22.97 -2.09 6.81
CA ARG A 403 24.41 -2.36 6.96
C ARG A 403 25.16 -1.16 7.56
N SER A 404 24.82 0.06 7.14
CA SER A 404 25.47 1.28 7.66
C SER A 404 25.13 1.59 9.12
N ARG A 405 23.94 1.15 9.59
CA ARG A 405 23.47 1.38 10.96
C ARG A 405 23.82 0.24 11.93
N THR A 406 24.04 -0.97 11.42
CA THR A 406 24.38 -2.15 12.25
C THR A 406 25.84 -2.08 12.70
N LEU A 407 26.09 -1.88 13.99
CA LEU A 407 27.45 -1.64 14.52
C LEU A 407 28.30 -2.91 14.68
N LEU A 408 27.69 -4.02 15.12
CA LEU A 408 28.43 -5.23 15.48
C LEU A 408 28.58 -6.19 14.31
N ARG A 409 27.50 -6.90 13.99
CA ARG A 409 27.51 -7.96 12.99
C ARG A 409 26.29 -7.82 12.10
N PHE A 410 26.55 -7.30 10.91
CA PHE A 410 25.59 -7.32 9.83
C PHE A 410 25.50 -8.72 9.22
N VAL A 411 24.28 -9.24 9.08
CA VAL A 411 23.98 -10.54 8.46
C VAL A 411 23.07 -10.28 7.26
N PRO A 412 23.59 -10.40 6.02
CA PRO A 412 22.77 -10.21 4.83
C PRO A 412 21.73 -11.32 4.69
N TYR A 413 20.67 -11.06 3.94
CA TYR A 413 19.74 -12.11 3.53
C TYR A 413 20.43 -13.04 2.53
N GLY A 414 20.56 -14.33 2.87
CA GLY A 414 21.34 -15.31 2.10
C GLY A 414 20.98 -15.36 0.61
N PRO A 415 19.70 -15.57 0.25
CA PRO A 415 19.28 -15.57 -1.16
C PRO A 415 19.60 -14.27 -1.90
N PHE A 416 19.49 -13.11 -1.25
CA PHE A 416 19.85 -11.83 -1.88
C PHE A 416 21.36 -11.75 -2.17
N ARG A 417 22.20 -12.17 -1.23
CA ARG A 417 23.65 -12.17 -1.40
C ARG A 417 24.12 -13.18 -2.46
N ASP A 418 23.56 -14.39 -2.42
CA ASP A 418 24.11 -15.54 -3.14
C ASP A 418 23.45 -15.75 -4.52
N ARG A 419 22.12 -15.62 -4.61
CA ARG A 419 21.36 -15.96 -5.83
C ARG A 419 21.14 -14.76 -6.76
N VAL A 420 20.93 -13.56 -6.24
CA VAL A 420 20.64 -12.37 -7.06
C VAL A 420 21.76 -12.02 -8.05
N PRO A 421 23.07 -12.13 -7.73
CA PRO A 421 24.11 -11.85 -8.71
C PRO A 421 24.07 -12.78 -9.94
N GLU A 422 23.85 -14.08 -9.72
CA GLU A 422 23.68 -15.06 -10.79
C GLU A 422 22.39 -14.79 -11.58
N LEU A 423 21.28 -14.58 -10.87
CA LEU A 423 19.98 -14.36 -11.47
C LEU A 423 19.95 -13.09 -12.33
N SER A 424 20.64 -12.04 -11.90
CA SER A 424 20.75 -10.78 -12.64
C SER A 424 21.50 -10.98 -13.97
N LYS A 425 22.53 -11.84 -13.98
CA LYS A 425 23.25 -12.23 -15.20
C LYS A 425 22.35 -13.04 -16.14
N LEU A 426 21.66 -14.05 -15.62
CA LEU A 426 20.72 -14.88 -16.39
C LEU A 426 19.59 -14.03 -17.00
N LEU A 427 19.05 -13.08 -16.23
CA LEU A 427 18.01 -12.18 -16.69
C LEU A 427 18.50 -11.24 -17.80
N ALA A 428 19.72 -10.72 -17.69
CA ALA A 428 20.33 -9.92 -18.75
C ALA A 428 20.51 -10.73 -20.04
N GLU A 429 21.06 -11.93 -19.95
CA GLU A 429 21.23 -12.84 -21.10
C GLU A 429 19.90 -13.22 -21.75
N ALA A 430 18.88 -13.55 -20.95
CA ALA A 430 17.54 -13.85 -21.44
C ALA A 430 16.88 -12.65 -22.13
N TYR A 431 17.07 -11.45 -21.59
CA TYR A 431 16.54 -10.23 -22.17
C TYR A 431 17.21 -9.89 -23.50
N ASP A 432 18.54 -9.97 -23.58
CA ASP A 432 19.29 -9.76 -24.82
C ASP A 432 18.87 -10.75 -25.92
N ALA A 433 18.64 -12.02 -25.57
CA ALA A 433 18.11 -13.02 -26.48
C ALA A 433 16.68 -12.68 -26.94
N SER A 434 15.82 -12.21 -26.03
CA SER A 434 14.43 -11.83 -26.34
C SER A 434 14.31 -10.64 -27.30
N ILE A 435 15.31 -9.74 -27.34
CA ILE A 435 15.36 -8.62 -28.28
C ILE A 435 15.80 -9.09 -29.67
N GLN A 436 16.64 -10.12 -29.75
CA GLN A 436 17.16 -10.66 -31.01
C GLN A 436 16.17 -11.62 -31.70
N SER A 437 15.27 -12.21 -30.93
CA SER A 437 14.27 -13.16 -31.41
C SER A 437 12.97 -12.42 -31.71
N ASP A 438 12.72 -12.12 -32.99
CA ASP A 438 11.46 -11.49 -33.41
C ASP A 438 10.29 -12.44 -33.09
N ASN A 439 9.41 -12.01 -32.17
CA ASN A 439 8.16 -12.69 -31.82
C ASN A 439 8.30 -14.09 -31.19
N ASP A 440 9.34 -14.29 -30.40
CA ASP A 440 9.55 -15.54 -29.66
C ASP A 440 8.90 -15.51 -28.27
N SER A 441 7.73 -16.14 -28.19
CA SER A 441 6.96 -16.24 -26.95
C SER A 441 7.73 -16.94 -25.84
N GLU A 442 8.60 -17.92 -26.14
CA GLU A 442 9.35 -18.64 -25.12
C GLU A 442 10.44 -17.75 -24.52
N ALA A 443 11.09 -16.92 -25.34
CA ALA A 443 12.07 -15.95 -24.87
C ALA A 443 11.45 -14.90 -23.92
N TYR A 444 10.26 -14.39 -24.25
CA TYR A 444 9.53 -13.46 -23.37
C TYR A 444 9.10 -14.11 -22.06
N GLU A 445 8.57 -15.33 -22.12
CA GLU A 445 8.18 -16.09 -20.92
C GLU A 445 9.39 -16.34 -20.02
N ARG A 446 10.57 -16.62 -20.58
CA ARG A 446 11.79 -16.79 -19.80
C ARG A 446 12.20 -15.52 -19.05
N VAL A 447 12.07 -14.35 -19.67
CA VAL A 447 12.32 -13.06 -19.01
C VAL A 447 11.32 -12.83 -17.87
N GLU A 448 10.05 -13.14 -18.09
CA GLU A 448 9.01 -13.04 -17.07
C GLU A 448 9.31 -13.94 -15.87
N GLU A 449 9.64 -15.21 -16.08
CA GLU A 449 10.00 -16.17 -15.01
C GLU A 449 11.18 -15.70 -14.16
N LEU A 450 12.29 -15.32 -14.78
CA LEU A 450 13.50 -14.88 -14.09
C LEU A 450 13.25 -13.58 -13.31
N SER A 451 12.45 -12.68 -13.87
CA SER A 451 12.04 -11.44 -13.19
C SER A 451 11.18 -11.74 -11.97
N GLN A 452 10.29 -12.74 -12.03
CA GLN A 452 9.48 -13.17 -10.90
C GLN A 452 10.30 -13.79 -9.77
N GLU A 453 11.30 -14.61 -10.10
CA GLU A 453 12.24 -15.13 -9.10
C GLU A 453 13.00 -13.98 -8.41
N LEU A 454 13.42 -12.96 -9.16
CA LEU A 454 14.14 -11.81 -8.61
C LEU A 454 13.24 -11.00 -7.67
N ILE A 455 11.99 -10.75 -8.08
CA ILE A 455 10.98 -10.07 -7.26
C ILE A 455 10.76 -10.80 -5.94
N GLU A 456 10.63 -12.12 -5.97
CA GLU A 456 10.46 -12.95 -4.76
C GLU A 456 11.58 -12.71 -3.75
N ILE A 457 12.83 -12.79 -4.22
CA ILE A 457 14.00 -12.60 -3.36
C ILE A 457 14.04 -11.15 -2.83
N CYS A 458 13.73 -10.16 -3.67
CA CYS A 458 13.74 -8.74 -3.26
C CYS A 458 12.68 -8.44 -2.19
N LEU A 459 11.44 -8.93 -2.36
CA LEU A 459 10.38 -8.75 -1.37
C LEU A 459 10.72 -9.45 -0.05
N ALA A 460 11.25 -10.68 -0.10
CA ALA A 460 11.72 -11.39 1.09
C ALA A 460 12.87 -10.65 1.79
N THR A 461 13.74 -9.99 1.01
CA THR A 461 14.84 -9.16 1.54
C THR A 461 14.30 -7.93 2.28
N LEU A 462 13.29 -7.25 1.71
CA LEU A 462 12.64 -6.12 2.36
C LEU A 462 11.97 -6.53 3.68
N GLU A 463 11.23 -7.65 3.68
CA GLU A 463 10.60 -8.19 4.90
C GLU A 463 11.64 -8.61 5.96
N TYR A 464 12.73 -9.27 5.53
CA TYR A 464 13.85 -9.62 6.40
C TYR A 464 14.43 -8.38 7.08
N PHE A 465 14.71 -7.31 6.32
CA PHE A 465 15.27 -6.09 6.89
C PHE A 465 14.27 -5.25 7.69
N GLN A 466 12.97 -5.41 7.47
CA GLN A 466 11.94 -4.82 8.32
C GLN A 466 11.92 -5.49 9.70
N ARG A 467 12.11 -6.81 9.77
CA ARG A 467 12.11 -7.59 11.03
C ARG A 467 13.50 -7.82 11.63
N TYR A 468 14.54 -7.24 11.05
CA TYR A 468 15.95 -7.53 11.38
C TYR A 468 16.26 -7.40 12.88
N ASP A 469 15.76 -6.32 13.49
CA ASP A 469 16.03 -5.99 14.89
C ASP A 469 15.01 -6.61 15.86
N TRP A 470 13.93 -7.24 15.37
CA TRP A 470 12.80 -7.68 16.20
C TRP A 470 13.22 -8.68 17.27
N PHE A 471 14.04 -9.68 16.93
CA PHE A 471 14.47 -10.68 17.90
C PHE A 471 15.30 -10.06 19.03
N PHE A 472 16.23 -9.16 18.68
CA PHE A 472 17.05 -8.46 19.65
C PHE A 472 16.19 -7.58 20.57
N LEU A 473 15.35 -6.74 19.98
CA LEU A 473 14.49 -5.83 20.72
C LEU A 473 13.49 -6.58 21.60
N LEU A 474 12.86 -7.64 21.09
CA LEU A 474 11.96 -8.49 21.88
C LEU A 474 12.70 -9.17 23.03
N SER A 475 13.94 -9.63 22.82
CA SER A 475 14.75 -10.21 23.88
C SER A 475 15.06 -9.20 24.99
N VAL A 476 15.38 -7.95 24.64
CA VAL A 476 15.57 -6.85 25.61
C VAL A 476 14.29 -6.63 26.42
N VAL A 477 13.12 -6.59 25.78
CA VAL A 477 11.83 -6.44 26.45
C VAL A 477 11.53 -7.60 27.41
N VAL A 478 11.70 -8.84 26.95
CA VAL A 478 11.47 -10.03 27.77
C VAL A 478 12.40 -10.04 28.99
N LEU A 479 13.69 -9.78 28.81
CA LEU A 479 14.65 -9.71 29.91
C LEU A 479 14.30 -8.56 30.88
N GLY A 480 13.84 -7.42 30.36
CA GLY A 480 13.32 -6.31 31.15
C GLY A 480 12.16 -6.72 32.06
N TYR A 481 11.16 -7.40 31.53
CA TYR A 481 10.01 -7.90 32.30
C TYR A 481 10.41 -8.99 33.30
N VAL A 482 11.30 -9.91 32.94
CA VAL A 482 11.84 -10.91 33.87
C VAL A 482 12.56 -10.21 35.03
N GLY A 483 13.40 -9.21 34.74
CA GLY A 483 14.05 -8.39 35.76
C GLY A 483 13.06 -7.68 36.67
N TRP A 484 11.99 -7.09 36.11
CA TRP A 484 10.92 -6.46 36.87
C TRP A 484 10.18 -7.46 37.79
N MET A 485 9.84 -8.64 37.30
CA MET A 485 9.20 -9.70 38.11
C MET A 485 10.09 -10.13 39.28
N LEU A 486 11.41 -10.23 39.08
CA LEU A 486 12.35 -10.53 40.16
C LEU A 486 12.38 -9.42 41.21
N VAL A 487 12.40 -8.15 40.79
CA VAL A 487 12.35 -7.00 41.71
C VAL A 487 11.06 -7.01 42.54
N VAL A 488 9.91 -7.22 41.89
CA VAL A 488 8.62 -7.32 42.59
C VAL A 488 8.58 -8.53 43.50
N GLY A 489 9.11 -9.68 43.07
CA GLY A 489 9.22 -10.90 43.87
C GLY A 489 10.04 -10.70 45.15
N VAL A 490 11.20 -10.05 45.06
CA VAL A 490 12.01 -9.71 46.23
C VAL A 490 11.28 -8.73 47.15
N ALA A 491 10.62 -7.71 46.59
CA ALA A 491 9.82 -6.76 47.38
C ALA A 491 8.65 -7.43 48.11
N TYR A 492 8.01 -8.41 47.47
CA TYR A 492 6.91 -9.18 48.04
C TYR A 492 7.36 -10.14 49.14
N LEU A 493 8.49 -10.83 48.93
CA LEU A 493 9.04 -11.78 49.91
C LEU A 493 9.71 -11.10 51.12
N HIS A 494 10.27 -9.90 50.94
CA HIS A 494 10.98 -9.16 51.98
C HIS A 494 10.46 -7.72 52.18
N PRO A 495 9.16 -7.52 52.48
CA PRO A 495 8.53 -6.20 52.43
C PRO A 495 9.02 -5.22 53.51
N ARG A 496 9.59 -5.73 54.61
CA ARG A 496 10.13 -4.90 55.70
C ARG A 496 11.56 -4.42 55.43
N ASP A 497 12.31 -5.18 54.63
CA ASP A 497 13.73 -4.94 54.35
C ASP A 497 13.96 -4.36 52.95
N PHE A 498 12.95 -4.45 52.08
CA PHE A 498 13.02 -3.95 50.71
C PHE A 498 13.19 -2.43 50.66
N SER A 499 14.22 -2.00 49.93
CA SER A 499 14.53 -0.59 49.69
C SER A 499 14.97 -0.40 48.24
N LEU A 500 14.35 0.55 47.54
CA LEU A 500 14.76 0.91 46.17
C LEU A 500 16.21 1.39 46.08
N LYS A 501 16.80 1.83 47.19
CA LYS A 501 18.23 2.20 47.26
C LYS A 501 19.17 1.01 46.97
N TRP A 502 18.68 -0.22 47.12
CA TRP A 502 19.41 -1.43 46.73
C TRP A 502 19.60 -1.51 45.21
N LEU A 503 18.58 -1.12 44.44
CA LEU A 503 18.63 -1.06 42.97
C LEU A 503 19.43 0.14 42.45
N LEU A 504 19.38 1.27 43.16
CA LEU A 504 20.06 2.51 42.77
C LEU A 504 21.51 2.62 43.29
N GLY A 505 21.98 1.63 44.05
CA GLY A 505 23.37 1.54 44.52
C GLY A 505 23.84 2.62 45.51
N VAL A 506 22.97 3.51 46.00
CA VAL A 506 23.41 4.64 46.85
C VAL A 506 23.51 4.28 48.35
N GLY A 507 23.35 3.01 48.72
CA GLY A 507 23.42 2.57 50.13
C GLY A 507 24.12 1.24 50.40
N GLY A 508 24.57 0.52 49.37
CA GLY A 508 25.34 -0.72 49.50
C GLY A 508 26.78 -0.47 49.11
N LYS A 509 27.75 -0.94 49.90
CA LYS A 509 29.15 -0.92 49.51
C LYS A 509 29.29 -1.69 48.20
N GLN A 510 29.78 -1.01 47.16
CA GLN A 510 29.82 -1.38 45.74
C GLN A 510 28.52 -1.04 44.98
N LEU A 511 28.46 0.20 44.47
CA LEU A 511 27.86 0.43 43.16
C LEU A 511 28.56 -0.55 42.22
N ASP A 512 27.86 -1.54 41.67
CA ASP A 512 28.50 -2.50 40.78
C ASP A 512 28.90 -1.76 39.50
N ILE A 513 30.14 -1.27 39.48
CA ILE A 513 30.74 -0.55 38.37
C ILE A 513 30.57 -1.35 37.08
N LYS A 514 30.53 -2.68 37.15
CA LYS A 514 30.28 -3.54 35.97
C LYS A 514 28.85 -3.36 35.47
N LEU A 515 27.85 -3.31 36.34
CA LEU A 515 26.45 -3.05 35.96
C LEU A 515 26.29 -1.64 35.37
N SER A 516 26.91 -0.62 35.97
CA SER A 516 26.85 0.74 35.41
C SER A 516 27.59 0.86 34.08
N ILE A 517 28.74 0.19 33.92
CA ILE A 517 29.47 0.11 32.64
C ILE A 517 28.65 -0.65 31.60
N VAL A 518 27.99 -1.76 31.96
CA VAL A 518 27.15 -2.54 31.05
C VAL A 518 25.93 -1.73 30.62
N LEU A 519 25.22 -1.08 31.56
CA LEU A 519 24.07 -0.22 31.22
C LEU A 519 24.49 0.98 30.37
N PHE A 520 25.63 1.62 30.68
CA PHE A 520 26.17 2.71 29.88
C PHE A 520 26.64 2.24 28.50
N ALA A 521 27.29 1.08 28.40
CA ALA A 521 27.70 0.48 27.13
C ALA A 521 26.49 0.06 26.29
N SER A 522 25.44 -0.49 26.89
CA SER A 522 24.17 -0.79 26.23
C SER A 522 23.46 0.48 25.76
N PHE A 523 23.45 1.54 26.56
CA PHE A 523 22.90 2.84 26.19
C PHE A 523 23.67 3.49 25.04
N VAL A 524 25.00 3.49 25.11
CA VAL A 524 25.88 4.00 24.04
C VAL A 524 25.76 3.13 22.78
N TYR A 525 25.63 1.82 22.91
CA TYR A 525 25.42 0.90 21.81
C TYR A 525 24.13 1.20 21.06
N LEU A 526 23.00 1.28 21.78
CA LEU A 526 21.72 1.68 21.21
C LEU A 526 21.88 3.05 20.53
N ALA A 527 22.47 4.04 21.22
CA ALA A 527 22.63 5.41 20.73
C ALA A 527 23.40 5.49 19.41
N LEU A 528 24.42 4.66 19.26
CA LEU A 528 25.22 4.56 18.05
C LEU A 528 24.53 3.74 16.94
N GLU A 529 23.61 2.83 17.29
CA GLU A 529 22.78 2.09 16.31
C GLU A 529 21.68 2.95 15.69
N GLY A 530 21.52 4.19 16.16
CA GLY A 530 20.45 5.09 15.73
C GLY A 530 19.07 4.57 16.16
N SER A 531 18.99 3.78 17.24
CA SER A 531 17.71 3.29 17.74
C SER A 531 16.81 4.49 18.12
N PRO A 532 15.49 4.42 17.89
CA PRO A 532 14.50 5.44 18.24
C PRO A 532 14.73 6.14 19.60
N THR A 533 14.46 7.44 19.67
CA THR A 533 14.79 8.26 20.87
C THR A 533 14.10 7.82 22.17
N THR A 534 13.00 7.09 22.06
CA THR A 534 12.29 6.36 23.12
C THR A 534 13.17 5.33 23.83
N TYR A 535 14.14 4.72 23.14
CA TYR A 535 15.18 3.87 23.74
C TYR A 535 16.11 4.66 24.68
N TYR A 536 16.13 6.00 24.62
CA TYR A 536 16.94 6.88 25.49
C TYR A 536 16.12 7.74 26.48
N LEU A 537 14.80 7.55 26.59
CA LEU A 537 13.87 8.39 27.38
C LEU A 537 13.47 9.71 26.67
N LYS A 538 12.17 10.05 26.71
CA LYS A 538 11.72 11.45 26.54
C LYS A 538 10.69 11.84 27.60
N PRO A 539 10.93 12.99 28.26
CA PRO A 539 10.19 14.20 27.97
C PRO A 539 11.04 15.14 27.11
N GLY A 540 10.43 15.76 26.10
CA GLY A 540 11.03 16.87 25.36
C GLY A 540 10.78 16.84 23.85
N ARG A 541 9.69 17.49 23.43
CA ARG A 541 9.31 17.77 22.02
C ARG A 541 10.26 18.80 21.37
N GLN A 542 10.04 19.03 20.06
CA GLN A 542 10.58 20.06 19.15
C GLN A 542 11.80 19.61 18.33
N VAL A 543 11.87 19.79 17.01
CA VAL A 543 10.95 20.31 15.97
C VAL A 543 10.98 19.31 14.82
#